data_AF-D3B4V9-F1
#
_entry.id   AF-D3B4V9-F1
#
_cell.length_a   1.000
_cell.length_b   1.000
_cell.length_c   1.000
_cell.angle_alpha   90.00
_cell.angle_beta   90.00
_cell.angle_gamma   90.00
#
_symmetry.space_group_name_H-M   'P 1'
#
loop_
_entity.id
_entity.type
_entity.pdbx_description
1 polymer ?
#
loop_
_entity_poly.entity_id
_entity_poly.type
_entity_poly.pdbx_seq_one_letter_code
_entity_poly.pdbx_strand_id
1 'polypeptide(L)'
;MNINVSNDKIKEYQLKMLQSNRVNKKRFTLDRMKDLIMLSEFNNEIDGLLNQQTSDIDIDGLESLDNRLQSILYEKDLYASKLLQLESSPPFDINDPSLNLSKESAFLETNAYHSEHQSNKIIERLEWEIEIQSYKNIEYSQIDIDIKCMDSSIQQQQQQQQQQQDSMDISSPHFKSYILTPSNIYVSLKITSNNDDNQIRLEFYYYPTLKIVTVLPMLNDNEEDGQQVLESIDINDRGLTTPNQSNHFIFGNETFSLSTHKLKGRPFKWAQYITGLSFLPEISMEDLHNKNYHLYNFKPKTTNEIMKLVINQINQYNV
;
A
#
# COMPACT_ATOMS: atom_id res chain seq x y z
N MET A 1 64.67 94.23 -98.57
CA MET A 1 63.53 93.30 -98.47
C MET A 1 62.82 93.59 -97.16
N ASN A 2 61.69 94.30 -97.19
CA ASN A 2 60.88 94.57 -95.99
C ASN A 2 59.43 94.18 -96.34
N ILE A 3 58.93 93.18 -95.61
CA ILE A 3 57.65 92.52 -95.88
C ILE A 3 56.57 93.29 -95.11
N ASN A 4 55.74 94.02 -95.83
CA ASN A 4 54.56 94.69 -95.28
C ASN A 4 53.38 93.71 -95.31
N VAL A 5 53.26 92.87 -94.28
CA VAL A 5 52.08 92.00 -94.11
C VAL A 5 50.92 92.85 -93.63
N SER A 6 49.86 92.94 -94.45
CA SER A 6 48.65 93.71 -94.19
C SER A 6 47.98 93.33 -92.85
N ASN A 7 47.80 94.33 -91.99
CA ASN A 7 47.19 94.25 -90.65
C ASN A 7 45.79 93.59 -90.63
N ASP A 8 45.08 93.53 -91.76
CA ASP A 8 43.73 92.96 -91.81
C ASP A 8 43.73 91.43 -91.70
N LYS A 9 44.75 90.75 -92.23
CA LYS A 9 44.87 89.29 -92.09
C LYS A 9 45.18 88.87 -90.65
N ILE A 10 45.87 89.73 -89.90
CA ILE A 10 46.21 89.48 -88.48
C ILE A 10 44.94 89.57 -87.63
N LYS A 11 44.08 90.57 -87.88
CA LYS A 11 42.80 90.73 -87.16
C LYS A 11 41.84 89.57 -87.42
N GLU A 12 41.75 89.10 -88.66
CA GLU A 12 40.91 87.95 -89.01
C GLU A 12 41.38 86.65 -88.32
N TYR A 13 42.70 86.44 -88.25
CA TYR A 13 43.28 85.29 -87.54
C TYR A 13 43.02 85.34 -86.04
N GLN A 14 43.13 86.52 -85.42
CA GLN A 14 42.81 86.71 -84.01
C GLN A 14 41.33 86.46 -83.71
N LEU A 15 40.43 86.87 -84.62
CA LEU A 15 39.00 86.64 -84.47
C LEU A 15 38.65 85.14 -84.59
N LYS A 16 39.23 84.43 -85.56
CA LYS A 16 39.07 82.97 -85.73
C LYS A 16 39.64 82.20 -84.53
N MET A 17 40.78 82.62 -83.97
CA MET A 17 41.35 82.06 -82.74
C MET A 17 40.42 82.25 -81.52
N LEU A 18 39.84 83.44 -81.36
CA LEU A 18 38.91 83.72 -80.26
C LEU A 18 37.59 82.93 -80.37
N GLN A 19 37.07 82.76 -81.59
CA GLN A 19 35.88 81.96 -81.84
C GLN A 19 36.16 80.45 -81.63
N SER A 20 37.29 79.95 -82.12
CA SER A 20 37.74 78.57 -81.88
C SER A 20 37.94 78.29 -80.39
N ASN A 21 38.51 79.23 -79.64
CA ASN A 21 38.68 79.11 -78.18
C ASN A 21 37.35 79.12 -77.43
N ARG A 22 36.34 79.88 -77.88
CA ARG A 22 34.99 79.84 -77.29
C ARG A 22 34.27 78.53 -77.55
N VAL A 23 34.40 77.95 -78.75
CA VAL A 23 33.80 76.66 -79.10
C VAL A 23 34.47 75.52 -78.32
N ASN A 24 35.80 75.53 -78.22
CA ASN A 24 36.54 74.52 -77.43
C ASN A 24 36.26 74.64 -75.93
N LYS A 25 36.14 75.86 -75.39
CA LYS A 25 35.78 76.06 -73.98
C LYS A 25 34.34 75.59 -73.67
N LYS A 26 33.39 75.82 -74.58
CA LYS A 26 32.01 75.32 -74.44
C LYS A 26 31.91 73.80 -74.57
N ARG A 27 32.64 73.17 -75.49
CA ARG A 27 32.72 71.70 -75.60
C ARG A 27 33.35 71.09 -74.35
N PHE A 28 34.47 71.66 -73.88
CA PHE A 28 35.13 71.20 -72.64
C PHE A 28 34.24 71.32 -71.40
N THR A 29 33.42 72.37 -71.30
CA THR A 29 32.44 72.49 -70.20
C THR A 29 31.27 71.53 -70.34
N LEU A 30 30.85 71.20 -71.57
CA LEU A 30 29.74 70.27 -71.81
C LEU A 30 30.16 68.81 -71.57
N ASP A 31 31.36 68.43 -72.01
CA ASP A 31 31.91 67.09 -71.78
C ASP A 31 32.14 66.87 -70.28
N ARG A 32 32.69 67.86 -69.57
CA ARG A 32 32.80 67.81 -68.10
C ARG A 32 31.46 67.73 -67.38
N MET A 33 30.41 68.33 -67.93
CA MET A 33 29.06 68.25 -67.36
C MET A 33 28.43 66.87 -67.61
N LYS A 34 28.68 66.26 -68.77
CA LYS A 34 28.30 64.86 -69.04
C LYS A 34 29.01 63.88 -68.11
N ASP A 35 30.31 64.08 -67.88
CA ASP A 35 31.07 63.25 -66.95
C ASP A 35 30.52 63.36 -65.52
N LEU A 36 30.14 64.57 -65.09
CA LEU A 36 29.52 64.79 -63.78
C LEU A 36 28.12 64.14 -63.67
N ILE A 37 27.33 64.17 -64.74
CA ILE A 37 26.02 63.50 -64.78
C ILE A 37 26.22 61.99 -64.72
N MET A 38 27.12 61.42 -65.54
CA MET A 38 27.45 59.99 -65.48
C MET A 38 27.96 59.57 -64.10
N LEU A 39 28.82 60.38 -63.46
CA LEU A 39 29.28 60.12 -62.10
C LEU A 39 28.14 60.17 -61.08
N SER A 40 27.18 61.07 -61.25
CA SER A 40 26.01 61.14 -60.37
C SER A 40 25.06 59.95 -60.57
N GLU A 41 24.87 59.50 -61.81
CA GLU A 41 24.09 58.31 -62.14
C GLU A 41 24.76 57.05 -61.58
N PHE A 42 26.08 56.95 -61.73
CA PHE A 42 26.88 55.86 -61.18
C PHE A 42 26.87 55.86 -59.64
N ASN A 43 26.94 57.03 -58.99
CA ASN A 43 26.77 57.12 -57.54
C ASN A 43 25.37 56.69 -57.10
N ASN A 44 24.33 57.10 -57.81
CA ASN A 44 22.96 56.67 -57.51
C ASN A 44 22.78 55.16 -57.70
N GLU A 45 23.48 54.56 -58.68
CA GLU A 45 23.49 53.12 -58.90
C GLU A 45 24.25 52.37 -57.79
N ILE A 46 25.40 52.90 -57.34
CA ILE A 46 26.12 52.37 -56.18
C ILE A 46 25.27 52.46 -54.92
N ASP A 47 24.63 53.60 -54.66
CA ASP A 47 23.75 53.78 -53.51
C ASP A 47 22.53 52.85 -53.61
N GLY A 48 22.01 52.62 -54.82
CA GLY A 48 20.97 51.63 -55.08
C GLY A 48 21.41 50.19 -54.77
N LEU A 49 22.61 49.80 -55.21
CA LEU A 49 23.19 48.48 -54.94
C LEU A 49 23.54 48.29 -53.46
N LEU A 50 24.03 49.32 -52.77
CA LEU A 50 24.32 49.30 -51.34
C LEU A 50 23.03 49.18 -50.51
N ASN A 51 21.98 49.90 -50.92
CA ASN A 51 20.66 49.79 -50.30
C ASN A 51 20.01 48.42 -50.57
N GLN A 52 20.23 47.82 -51.75
CA GLN A 52 19.82 46.44 -52.04
C GLN A 52 20.58 45.43 -51.17
N GLN A 53 21.91 45.57 -51.05
CA GLN A 53 22.71 44.68 -50.21
C GLN A 53 22.37 44.81 -48.72
N THR A 54 22.03 46.01 -48.24
CA THR A 54 21.57 46.18 -46.85
C THR A 54 20.15 45.65 -46.61
N SER A 55 19.30 45.58 -47.64
CA SER A 55 18.00 44.90 -47.55
C SER A 55 18.07 43.37 -47.69
N ASP A 56 19.11 42.84 -48.35
CA ASP A 56 19.32 41.40 -48.54
C ASP A 56 20.05 40.72 -47.37
N ILE A 57 20.68 41.48 -46.47
CA ILE A 57 21.15 40.95 -45.19
C ILE A 57 19.92 40.86 -44.28
N ASP A 58 19.35 39.66 -44.21
CA ASP A 58 18.23 39.32 -43.32
C ASP A 58 18.70 39.32 -41.85
N ILE A 59 18.96 40.53 -41.33
CA ILE A 59 19.36 40.77 -39.93
C ILE A 59 18.28 40.24 -38.99
N ASP A 60 17.01 40.38 -39.36
CA ASP A 60 15.87 39.87 -38.59
C ASP A 60 15.87 38.33 -38.53
N GLY A 61 16.19 37.66 -39.65
CA GLY A 61 16.39 36.22 -39.69
C GLY A 61 17.59 35.74 -38.87
N LEU A 62 18.69 36.50 -38.87
CA LEU A 62 19.89 36.20 -38.08
C LEU A 62 19.65 36.40 -36.58
N GLU A 63 18.95 37.47 -36.19
CA GLU A 63 18.54 37.73 -34.80
C GLU A 63 17.52 36.69 -34.33
N SER A 64 16.59 36.26 -35.20
CA SER A 64 15.67 35.16 -34.90
C SER A 64 16.41 33.82 -34.68
N LEU A 65 17.41 33.53 -35.52
CA LEU A 65 18.27 32.35 -35.39
C LEU A 65 19.14 32.40 -34.13
N ASP A 66 19.71 33.56 -33.79
CA ASP A 66 20.49 33.74 -32.57
C ASP A 66 19.60 33.59 -31.33
N ASN A 67 18.42 34.21 -31.31
CA ASN A 67 17.43 34.02 -30.25
C ASN A 67 17.03 32.55 -30.08
N ARG A 68 16.84 31.83 -31.20
CA ARG A 68 16.53 30.39 -31.18
C ARG A 68 17.72 29.57 -30.67
N LEU A 69 18.94 29.92 -31.06
CA LEU A 69 20.16 29.29 -30.57
C LEU A 69 20.34 29.51 -29.06
N GLN A 70 20.15 30.74 -28.58
CA GLN A 70 20.20 31.08 -27.16
C GLN A 70 19.12 30.32 -26.37
N SER A 71 17.90 30.21 -26.90
CA SER A 71 16.84 29.40 -26.29
C SER A 71 17.23 27.93 -26.18
N ILE A 72 17.82 27.35 -27.24
CA ILE A 72 18.25 25.95 -27.24
C ILE A 72 19.43 25.73 -26.28
N LEU A 73 20.37 26.67 -26.21
CA LEU A 73 21.50 26.62 -25.27
C LEU A 73 21.00 26.66 -23.82
N TYR A 74 20.07 27.57 -23.53
CA TYR A 74 19.43 27.62 -22.22
C TYR A 74 18.72 26.31 -21.87
N GLU A 75 17.96 25.74 -22.81
CA GLU A 75 17.25 24.47 -22.61
C GLU A 75 18.23 23.29 -22.38
N LYS A 76 19.34 23.27 -23.12
CA LYS A 76 20.41 22.28 -22.92
C LYS A 76 21.02 22.40 -21.52
N ASP A 77 21.35 23.61 -21.08
CA ASP A 77 21.93 23.85 -19.76
C ASP A 77 20.95 23.50 -18.63
N LEU A 78 19.66 23.77 -18.84
CA LEU A 78 18.58 23.34 -17.96
C LEU A 78 18.51 21.81 -17.85
N TYR A 79 18.54 21.09 -18.99
CA TYR A 79 18.51 19.63 -18.98
C TYR A 79 19.79 19.02 -18.41
N ALA A 80 20.96 19.59 -18.69
CA ALA A 80 22.22 19.16 -18.08
C ALA A 80 22.20 19.32 -16.56
N SER A 81 21.67 20.44 -16.06
CA SER A 81 21.50 20.68 -14.63
C SER A 81 20.50 19.69 -14.01
N LYS A 82 19.41 19.37 -14.72
CA LYS A 82 18.42 18.37 -14.29
C LYS A 82 19.00 16.95 -14.25
N LEU A 83 19.85 16.60 -15.21
CA LEU A 83 20.56 15.31 -15.21
C LEU A 83 21.52 15.21 -14.04
N LEU A 84 22.33 16.25 -13.79
CA LEU A 84 23.19 16.32 -12.61
C LEU A 84 22.39 16.19 -11.31
N GLN A 85 21.21 16.82 -11.23
CA GLN A 85 20.33 16.69 -10.08
C GLN A 85 19.82 15.26 -9.90
N LEU A 86 19.41 14.59 -10.99
CA LEU A 86 18.96 13.20 -10.96
C LEU A 86 20.09 12.22 -10.62
N GLU A 87 21.30 12.44 -11.13
CA GLU A 87 22.49 11.65 -10.80
C GLU A 87 22.98 11.88 -9.36
N SER A 88 22.80 13.09 -8.83
CA SER A 88 23.10 13.41 -7.44
C SER A 88 22.05 12.91 -6.45
N SER A 89 20.90 12.44 -6.95
CA SER A 89 19.88 11.85 -6.10
C SER A 89 20.42 10.52 -5.55
N PRO A 90 20.42 10.32 -4.23
CA PRO A 90 20.96 9.09 -3.66
C PRO A 90 20.21 7.87 -4.24
N PRO A 91 20.91 6.77 -4.56
CA PRO A 91 20.23 5.56 -4.99
C PRO A 91 19.25 5.12 -3.91
N PHE A 92 18.07 4.67 -4.33
CA PHE A 92 17.06 4.14 -3.40
C PHE A 92 17.67 2.98 -2.62
N ASP A 93 17.82 3.17 -1.32
CA ASP A 93 18.29 2.13 -0.40
C ASP A 93 17.08 1.50 0.29
N ILE A 94 16.76 0.27 -0.10
CA ILE A 94 15.67 -0.48 0.51
C ILE A 94 15.94 -0.84 1.98
N ASN A 95 17.19 -0.79 2.42
CA ASN A 95 17.58 -1.06 3.79
C ASN A 95 17.58 0.21 4.67
N ASP A 96 17.13 1.36 4.15
CA ASP A 96 17.02 2.60 4.91
C ASP A 96 16.05 2.40 6.12
N PRO A 97 16.52 2.57 7.37
CA PRO A 97 15.69 2.47 8.56
C PRO A 97 14.48 3.41 8.56
N SER A 98 14.55 4.52 7.81
CA SER A 98 13.46 5.49 7.69
C SER A 98 12.22 4.90 7.00
N LEU A 99 12.39 3.86 6.18
CA LEU A 99 11.30 3.18 5.48
C LEU A 99 10.49 2.26 6.40
N ASN A 100 10.95 2.02 7.63
CA ASN A 100 10.30 1.15 8.61
C ASN A 100 9.97 -0.26 8.06
N LEU A 101 10.83 -0.76 7.17
CA LEU A 101 10.73 -2.11 6.60
C LEU A 101 11.44 -3.11 7.52
N SER A 102 11.06 -4.38 7.41
CA SER A 102 11.74 -5.46 8.11
C SER A 102 13.15 -5.64 7.55
N LYS A 103 14.05 -6.18 8.36
CA LYS A 103 15.44 -6.45 7.96
C LYS A 103 15.51 -7.49 6.85
N GLU A 104 16.47 -7.33 5.93
CA GLU A 104 16.73 -8.29 4.85
C GLU A 104 16.93 -9.73 5.35
N SER A 105 17.52 -9.93 6.53
CA SER A 105 17.66 -11.26 7.12
C SER A 105 16.32 -11.99 7.28
N ALA A 106 15.25 -11.27 7.64
CA ALA A 106 13.91 -11.85 7.79
C ALA A 106 13.31 -12.24 6.43
N PHE A 107 13.71 -11.57 5.34
CA PHE A 107 13.40 -12.04 3.98
C PHE A 107 13.96 -13.43 3.76
N LEU A 108 15.27 -13.54 4.00
CA LEU A 108 16.10 -14.67 3.58
C LEU A 108 15.82 -15.93 4.40
N GLU A 109 15.18 -15.79 5.57
CA GLU A 109 14.67 -16.90 6.37
C GLU A 109 13.49 -17.63 5.71
N THR A 110 12.67 -16.91 4.94
CA THR A 110 11.42 -17.43 4.39
C THR A 110 11.38 -17.47 2.87
N ASN A 111 12.19 -16.66 2.20
CA ASN A 111 12.25 -16.50 0.75
C ASN A 111 13.69 -16.34 0.26
N ALA A 112 13.89 -16.47 -1.06
CA ALA A 112 15.15 -16.19 -1.72
C ALA A 112 14.92 -15.28 -2.92
N TYR A 113 15.94 -14.48 -3.28
CA TYR A 113 15.87 -13.68 -4.49
C TYR A 113 15.87 -14.57 -5.73
N HIS A 114 14.96 -14.30 -6.66
CA HIS A 114 14.84 -15.03 -7.92
C HIS A 114 15.67 -14.36 -9.03
N SER A 115 15.83 -13.04 -8.94
CA SER A 115 16.63 -12.25 -9.88
C SER A 115 17.98 -11.83 -9.30
N GLU A 116 19.03 -11.86 -10.14
CA GLU A 116 20.34 -11.29 -9.79
C GLU A 116 20.36 -9.76 -9.91
N HIS A 117 19.49 -9.18 -10.74
CA HIS A 117 19.42 -7.74 -10.99
C HIS A 117 18.90 -6.96 -9.77
N GLN A 118 19.61 -5.90 -9.37
CA GLN A 118 19.36 -5.20 -8.10
C GLN A 118 17.99 -4.51 -8.03
N SER A 119 17.48 -3.95 -9.13
CA SER A 119 16.13 -3.38 -9.16
C SER A 119 15.04 -4.43 -8.89
N ASN A 120 15.23 -5.66 -9.38
CA ASN A 120 14.25 -6.72 -9.22
C ASN A 120 14.30 -7.27 -7.80
N LYS A 121 15.49 -7.36 -7.19
CA LYS A 121 15.62 -7.71 -5.76
C LYS A 121 14.87 -6.72 -4.88
N ILE A 122 14.98 -5.42 -5.18
CA ILE A 122 14.23 -4.36 -4.49
C ILE A 122 12.71 -4.59 -4.63
N ILE A 123 12.24 -4.90 -5.84
CA ILE A 123 10.81 -5.17 -6.10
C ILE A 123 10.34 -6.42 -5.34
N GLU A 124 11.04 -7.54 -5.46
CA GLU A 124 10.70 -8.81 -4.77
C GLU A 124 10.62 -8.60 -3.25
N ARG A 125 11.54 -7.78 -2.70
CA ARG A 125 11.56 -7.45 -1.28
C ARG A 125 10.35 -6.59 -0.87
N LEU A 126 9.97 -5.61 -1.69
CA LEU A 126 8.80 -4.76 -1.45
C LEU A 126 7.48 -5.54 -1.56
N GLU A 127 7.37 -6.45 -2.53
CA GLU A 127 6.20 -7.31 -2.71
C GLU A 127 5.97 -8.19 -1.46
N TRP A 128 7.04 -8.80 -0.95
CA TRP A 128 6.97 -9.57 0.30
C TRP A 128 6.56 -8.72 1.50
N GLU A 129 7.06 -7.47 1.61
CA GLU A 129 6.66 -6.58 2.69
C GLU A 129 5.18 -6.21 2.61
N ILE A 130 4.68 -5.93 1.40
CA ILE A 130 3.25 -5.67 1.17
C ILE A 130 2.42 -6.87 1.63
N GLU A 131 2.86 -8.08 1.30
CA GLU A 131 2.18 -9.32 1.68
C GLU A 131 2.15 -9.48 3.22
N ILE A 132 3.28 -9.33 3.91
CA ILE A 132 3.34 -9.39 5.38
C ILE A 132 2.47 -8.32 6.03
N GLN A 133 2.53 -7.09 5.53
CA GLN A 133 1.70 -6.00 6.06
C GLN A 133 0.22 -6.26 5.82
N SER A 134 -0.16 -6.90 4.72
CA SER A 134 -1.54 -7.31 4.47
C SER A 134 -2.04 -8.30 5.52
N TYR A 135 -1.22 -9.30 5.89
CA TYR A 135 -1.55 -10.26 6.94
C TYR A 135 -1.69 -9.60 8.31
N LYS A 136 -0.74 -8.72 8.67
CA LYS A 136 -0.82 -7.93 9.91
C LYS A 136 -2.06 -7.04 9.95
N ASN A 137 -2.40 -6.40 8.83
CA ASN A 137 -3.57 -5.54 8.77
C ASN A 137 -4.89 -6.32 8.91
N ILE A 138 -4.96 -7.55 8.37
CA ILE A 138 -6.09 -8.45 8.59
C ILE A 138 -6.17 -8.84 10.08
N GLU A 139 -5.05 -9.15 10.71
CA GLU A 139 -4.98 -9.46 12.15
C GLU A 139 -5.42 -8.27 13.00
N TYR A 140 -4.93 -7.05 12.71
CA TYR A 140 -5.38 -5.83 13.38
C TYR A 140 -6.86 -5.55 13.14
N SER A 141 -7.36 -5.77 11.93
CA SER A 141 -8.78 -5.61 11.61
C SER A 141 -9.64 -6.59 12.40
N GLN A 142 -9.17 -7.83 12.60
CA GLN A 142 -9.86 -8.81 13.43
C GLN A 142 -9.86 -8.40 14.91
N ILE A 143 -8.73 -7.90 15.42
CA ILE A 143 -8.63 -7.34 16.77
C ILE A 143 -9.56 -6.12 16.92
N ASP A 144 -9.63 -5.24 15.92
CA ASP A 144 -10.52 -4.08 15.90
C ASP A 144 -11.99 -4.48 15.89
N ILE A 145 -12.35 -5.54 15.15
CA ILE A 145 -13.70 -6.12 15.19
C ILE A 145 -13.99 -6.65 16.59
N ASP A 146 -13.06 -7.39 17.19
CA ASP A 146 -13.21 -7.92 18.55
C ASP A 146 -13.37 -6.79 19.59
N ILE A 147 -12.57 -5.72 19.48
CA ILE A 147 -12.66 -4.51 20.32
C ILE A 147 -13.97 -3.77 20.07
N LYS A 148 -14.37 -3.54 18.82
CA LYS A 148 -15.64 -2.86 18.50
C LYS A 148 -16.86 -3.68 18.91
N CYS A 149 -16.78 -5.01 18.88
CA CYS A 149 -17.80 -5.88 19.45
C CYS A 149 -17.89 -5.71 20.97
N MET A 150 -16.77 -5.49 21.67
CA MET A 150 -16.79 -5.12 23.09
C MET A 150 -17.31 -3.69 23.32
N ASP A 151 -16.89 -2.70 22.52
CA ASP A 151 -17.34 -1.31 22.68
C ASP A 151 -18.80 -1.11 22.30
N SER A 152 -19.31 -1.83 21.30
CA SER A 152 -20.73 -1.79 20.90
C SER A 152 -21.62 -2.41 21.97
N SER A 153 -21.13 -3.44 22.67
CA SER A 153 -21.83 -4.00 23.83
C SER A 153 -21.74 -3.06 25.05
N ILE A 154 -20.65 -2.31 25.23
CA ILE A 154 -20.50 -1.29 26.28
C ILE A 154 -21.33 -0.01 25.98
N GLN A 155 -21.45 0.43 24.72
CA GLN A 155 -22.26 1.60 24.35
C GLN A 155 -23.76 1.32 24.37
N GLN A 156 -24.20 0.11 23.97
CA GLN A 156 -25.59 -0.32 24.22
C GLN A 156 -25.90 -0.37 25.72
N GLN A 157 -24.93 -0.72 26.58
CA GLN A 157 -25.06 -0.65 28.03
C GLN A 157 -25.17 0.80 28.54
N GLN A 158 -24.41 1.76 28.02
CA GLN A 158 -24.50 3.17 28.46
C GLN A 158 -25.81 3.86 28.04
N GLN A 159 -26.38 3.53 26.89
CA GLN A 159 -27.70 4.05 26.49
C GLN A 159 -28.85 3.45 27.32
N GLN A 160 -28.72 2.23 27.83
CA GLN A 160 -29.70 1.66 28.77
C GLN A 160 -29.47 2.12 30.24
N GLN A 161 -28.25 2.49 30.61
CA GLN A 161 -27.90 2.96 31.97
C GLN A 161 -28.33 4.41 32.27
N GLN A 162 -28.61 5.25 31.28
CA GLN A 162 -29.12 6.62 31.53
C GLN A 162 -30.55 6.69 32.10
N GLN A 163 -31.24 5.56 32.27
CA GLN A 163 -32.52 5.53 33.00
C GLN A 163 -32.45 4.89 34.39
N GLN A 164 -31.32 4.30 34.81
CA GLN A 164 -31.20 3.70 36.14
C GLN A 164 -29.80 3.91 36.72
N GLN A 165 -29.53 5.13 37.19
CA GLN A 165 -28.54 5.35 38.22
C GLN A 165 -29.13 4.89 39.55
N ASP A 166 -28.71 3.70 40.00
CA ASP A 166 -28.30 3.47 41.38
C ASP A 166 -27.73 2.05 41.52
N SER A 167 -26.49 1.97 42.01
CA SER A 167 -25.72 0.75 42.36
C SER A 167 -25.43 -0.27 41.26
N MET A 168 -24.20 -0.23 40.71
CA MET A 168 -23.61 -1.34 39.97
C MET A 168 -23.28 -2.47 40.94
N ASP A 169 -24.27 -3.33 41.19
CA ASP A 169 -24.07 -4.62 41.85
C ASP A 169 -23.82 -5.67 40.76
N ILE A 170 -22.61 -6.24 40.73
CA ILE A 170 -22.18 -7.30 39.78
C ILE A 170 -23.01 -8.59 39.99
N SER A 171 -23.81 -8.65 41.05
CA SER A 171 -24.82 -9.69 41.29
C SER A 171 -26.14 -9.49 40.55
N SER A 172 -26.28 -8.44 39.72
CA SER A 172 -27.49 -8.22 38.94
C SER A 172 -27.77 -9.40 37.99
N PRO A 173 -28.95 -10.04 38.07
CA PRO A 173 -29.31 -11.21 37.25
C PRO A 173 -29.29 -10.94 35.74
N HIS A 174 -29.34 -9.67 35.33
CA HIS A 174 -29.24 -9.24 33.94
C HIS A 174 -27.83 -9.37 33.35
N PHE A 175 -26.76 -9.23 34.15
CA PHE A 175 -25.39 -9.39 33.67
C PHE A 175 -25.03 -10.88 33.50
N LYS A 176 -25.46 -11.71 34.46
CA LYS A 176 -25.30 -13.18 34.39
C LYS A 176 -26.05 -13.77 33.19
N SER A 177 -27.26 -13.30 32.87
CA SER A 177 -28.02 -13.85 31.74
C SER A 177 -27.38 -13.57 30.37
N TYR A 178 -26.76 -12.40 30.19
CA TYR A 178 -26.09 -12.05 28.93
C TYR A 178 -24.79 -12.84 28.70
N ILE A 179 -23.95 -13.00 29.73
CA ILE A 179 -22.70 -13.79 29.65
C ILE A 179 -22.98 -15.25 29.28
N LEU A 180 -24.11 -15.78 29.76
CA LEU A 180 -24.51 -17.18 29.61
C LEU A 180 -25.42 -17.39 28.40
N THR A 181 -25.41 -16.49 27.42
CA THR A 181 -26.16 -16.64 26.17
C THR A 181 -25.29 -17.30 25.09
N PRO A 182 -25.67 -18.46 24.54
CA PRO A 182 -24.97 -19.06 23.41
C PRO A 182 -25.24 -18.28 22.12
N SER A 183 -24.38 -18.47 21.12
CA SER A 183 -24.62 -18.02 19.75
C SER A 183 -25.92 -18.60 19.21
N ASN A 184 -26.62 -17.81 18.38
CA ASN A 184 -27.82 -18.25 17.66
C ASN A 184 -27.52 -19.36 16.63
N ILE A 185 -26.26 -19.55 16.28
CA ILE A 185 -25.79 -20.58 15.37
C ILE A 185 -25.13 -21.68 16.19
N TYR A 186 -25.55 -22.92 15.97
CA TYR A 186 -24.98 -24.12 16.58
C TYR A 186 -24.76 -25.18 15.50
N VAL A 187 -23.86 -26.13 15.78
CA VAL A 187 -23.58 -27.26 14.88
C VAL A 187 -24.18 -28.52 15.49
N SER A 188 -24.96 -29.27 14.73
CA SER A 188 -25.50 -30.57 15.14
C SER A 188 -24.83 -31.68 14.34
N LEU A 189 -24.16 -32.60 15.03
CA LEU A 189 -23.51 -33.75 14.46
C LEU A 189 -24.26 -35.01 14.88
N LYS A 190 -24.79 -35.75 13.91
CA LYS A 190 -25.46 -37.03 14.13
C LYS A 190 -24.53 -38.16 13.71
N ILE A 191 -24.27 -39.09 14.62
CA ILE A 191 -23.46 -40.28 14.38
C ILE A 191 -24.35 -41.50 14.62
N THR A 192 -24.52 -42.32 13.58
CA THR A 192 -25.28 -43.57 13.64
C THR A 192 -24.34 -44.75 13.72
N SER A 193 -24.66 -45.72 14.57
CA SER A 193 -23.99 -47.02 14.57
C SER A 193 -24.37 -47.82 13.32
N ASN A 194 -23.49 -48.73 12.90
CA ASN A 194 -23.71 -49.61 11.74
C ASN A 194 -24.94 -50.53 11.88
N ASN A 195 -25.46 -50.70 13.09
CA ASN A 195 -26.64 -51.55 13.35
C ASN A 195 -27.96 -50.75 13.37
N ASP A 196 -27.96 -49.46 13.04
CA ASP A 196 -29.10 -48.51 13.04
C ASP A 196 -29.87 -48.35 14.37
N ASP A 197 -29.66 -49.21 15.37
CA ASP A 197 -30.37 -49.18 16.66
C ASP A 197 -29.89 -48.06 17.59
N ASN A 198 -28.65 -47.58 17.45
CA ASN A 198 -28.08 -46.53 18.28
C ASN A 198 -27.60 -45.33 17.45
N GLN A 199 -28.13 -44.16 17.79
CA GLN A 199 -27.74 -42.86 17.25
C GLN A 199 -27.33 -41.92 18.39
N ILE A 200 -26.16 -41.28 18.27
CA ILE A 200 -25.83 -40.14 19.12
C ILE A 200 -25.93 -38.86 18.31
N ARG A 201 -26.55 -37.84 18.91
CA ARG A 201 -26.60 -36.48 18.40
C ARG A 201 -25.75 -35.62 19.33
N LEU A 202 -24.81 -34.88 18.77
CA LEU A 202 -23.96 -33.94 19.50
C LEU A 202 -24.27 -32.54 18.99
N GLU A 203 -24.76 -31.67 19.86
CA GLU A 203 -25.01 -30.27 19.53
C GLU A 203 -23.93 -29.38 20.17
N PHE A 204 -23.20 -28.66 19.34
CA PHE A 204 -22.11 -27.77 19.71
C PHE A 204 -22.61 -26.33 19.77
N TYR A 205 -22.57 -25.73 20.95
CA TYR A 205 -22.96 -24.33 21.18
C TYR A 205 -21.72 -23.50 21.50
N TYR A 206 -21.51 -22.41 20.76
CA TYR A 206 -20.45 -21.47 21.04
C TYR A 206 -20.95 -20.35 21.96
N TYR A 207 -20.20 -20.02 23.00
CA TYR A 207 -20.48 -18.92 23.93
C TYR A 207 -19.47 -17.79 23.68
N PRO A 208 -19.83 -16.74 22.93
CA PRO A 208 -18.86 -15.71 22.51
C PRO A 208 -18.21 -14.98 23.67
N THR A 209 -18.97 -14.66 24.72
CA THR A 209 -18.47 -13.93 25.90
C THR A 209 -17.50 -14.76 26.72
N LEU A 210 -17.73 -16.07 26.82
CA LEU A 210 -16.88 -17.00 27.56
C LEU A 210 -15.75 -17.57 26.69
N LYS A 211 -15.84 -17.39 25.37
CA LYS A 211 -14.96 -17.98 24.36
C LYS A 211 -14.80 -19.50 24.52
N ILE A 212 -15.90 -20.20 24.83
CA ILE A 212 -15.92 -21.67 24.98
C ILE A 212 -16.98 -22.29 24.08
N VAL A 213 -16.77 -23.56 23.73
CA VAL A 213 -17.78 -24.41 23.10
C VAL A 213 -18.34 -25.38 24.13
N THR A 214 -19.65 -25.57 24.18
CA THR A 214 -20.27 -26.63 24.97
C THR A 214 -20.87 -27.69 24.06
N VAL A 215 -20.96 -28.92 24.56
CA VAL A 215 -21.57 -30.04 23.85
C VAL A 215 -22.78 -30.53 24.62
N LEU A 216 -23.93 -30.59 23.95
CA LEU A 216 -25.14 -31.23 24.44
C LEU A 216 -25.32 -32.56 23.71
N PRO A 217 -25.08 -33.71 24.37
CA PRO A 217 -25.26 -35.02 23.76
C PRO A 217 -26.67 -35.56 23.92
N MET A 218 -27.15 -36.33 22.96
CA MET A 218 -28.37 -37.13 23.07
C MET A 218 -28.13 -38.51 22.44
N LEU A 219 -28.15 -39.57 23.22
CA LEU A 219 -28.12 -40.96 22.74
C LEU A 219 -29.56 -41.47 22.62
N ASN A 220 -30.01 -41.80 21.41
CA ASN A 220 -31.40 -42.21 21.16
C ASN A 220 -32.43 -41.23 21.75
N ASP A 221 -32.14 -39.94 21.64
CA ASP A 221 -32.89 -38.82 22.22
C ASP A 221 -32.93 -38.77 23.78
N ASN A 222 -32.06 -39.54 24.46
CA ASN A 222 -31.78 -39.44 25.89
C ASN A 222 -30.47 -38.65 26.15
N GLU A 223 -30.58 -37.52 26.86
CA GLU A 223 -29.44 -36.67 27.23
C GLU A 223 -28.50 -37.34 28.25
N GLU A 224 -29.05 -38.04 29.24
CA GLU A 224 -28.27 -38.61 30.35
C GLU A 224 -27.33 -39.71 29.86
N ASP A 225 -27.84 -40.62 29.02
CA ASP A 225 -27.04 -41.66 28.39
C ASP A 225 -25.98 -41.06 27.45
N GLY A 226 -26.35 -40.04 26.68
CA GLY A 226 -25.41 -39.32 25.83
C GLY A 226 -24.29 -38.67 26.64
N GLN A 227 -24.60 -38.14 27.82
CA GLN A 227 -23.66 -37.50 28.71
C GLN A 227 -22.68 -38.51 29.33
N GLN A 228 -23.16 -39.70 29.72
CA GLN A 228 -22.30 -40.80 30.19
C GLN A 228 -21.31 -41.26 29.11
N VAL A 229 -21.76 -41.35 27.85
CA VAL A 229 -20.88 -41.66 26.71
C VAL A 229 -19.76 -40.64 26.60
N LEU A 230 -20.05 -39.33 26.68
CA LEU A 230 -19.02 -38.29 26.55
C LEU A 230 -18.05 -38.24 27.74
N GLU A 231 -18.53 -38.47 28.97
CA GLU A 231 -17.69 -38.51 30.17
C GLU A 231 -16.68 -39.67 30.16
N SER A 232 -16.95 -40.73 29.41
CA SER A 232 -16.03 -41.86 29.27
C SER A 232 -14.83 -41.59 28.33
N ILE A 233 -14.88 -40.52 27.53
CA ILE A 233 -13.85 -40.21 26.51
C ILE A 233 -12.53 -39.80 27.18
N ASP A 234 -12.61 -39.04 28.27
CA ASP A 234 -11.47 -38.61 29.07
C ASP A 234 -11.83 -38.66 30.57
N ILE A 235 -11.17 -39.57 31.29
CA ILE A 235 -11.38 -39.76 32.72
C ILE A 235 -11.08 -38.51 33.55
N ASN A 236 -10.22 -37.63 33.03
CA ASN A 236 -9.79 -36.40 33.69
C ASN A 236 -10.64 -35.18 33.33
N ASP A 237 -11.61 -35.32 32.42
CA ASP A 237 -12.43 -34.21 31.96
C ASP A 237 -13.92 -34.58 31.88
N ARG A 238 -14.67 -34.12 32.89
CA ARG A 238 -16.13 -34.29 32.98
C ARG A 238 -16.91 -33.07 32.47
N GLY A 239 -16.22 -32.05 31.95
CA GLY A 239 -16.83 -30.79 31.52
C GLY A 239 -17.55 -30.03 32.64
N LEU A 240 -17.04 -30.14 33.88
CA LEU A 240 -17.63 -29.46 35.04
C LEU A 240 -16.96 -28.11 35.35
N THR A 241 -15.73 -27.92 34.87
CA THR A 241 -14.95 -26.70 35.04
C THR A 241 -14.82 -25.94 33.72
N THR A 242 -14.53 -24.64 33.79
CA THR A 242 -14.27 -23.84 32.60
C THR A 242 -12.88 -24.19 32.04
N PRO A 243 -12.75 -24.47 30.74
CA PRO A 243 -11.44 -24.73 30.14
C PRO A 243 -10.58 -23.46 30.02
N ASN A 244 -11.22 -22.28 30.06
CA ASN A 244 -10.55 -20.99 30.00
C ASN A 244 -10.41 -20.38 31.40
N GLN A 245 -9.16 -20.18 31.84
CA GLN A 245 -8.84 -19.53 33.11
C GLN A 245 -9.34 -18.08 33.20
N SER A 246 -9.38 -17.37 32.06
CA SER A 246 -9.88 -15.99 32.03
C SER A 246 -11.34 -15.88 32.46
N ASN A 247 -12.13 -16.96 32.32
CA ASN A 247 -13.53 -16.98 32.74
C ASN A 247 -13.66 -16.89 34.27
N HIS A 248 -12.66 -17.31 35.05
CA HIS A 248 -12.68 -17.11 36.50
C HIS A 248 -12.75 -15.63 36.86
N PHE A 249 -12.10 -14.74 36.11
CA PHE A 249 -12.20 -13.29 36.36
C PHE A 249 -13.57 -12.71 35.99
N ILE A 250 -14.27 -13.33 35.02
CA ILE A 250 -15.63 -12.93 34.62
C ILE A 250 -16.65 -13.30 35.72
N PHE A 251 -16.48 -14.48 36.33
CA PHE A 251 -17.34 -14.96 37.42
C PHE A 251 -16.90 -14.47 38.82
N GLY A 252 -15.74 -13.80 38.91
CA GLY A 252 -15.20 -13.26 40.16
C GLY A 252 -14.76 -14.37 41.14
N ASN A 253 -15.07 -14.18 42.43
CA ASN A 253 -14.75 -15.19 43.46
C ASN A 253 -15.66 -16.42 43.43
N GLU A 254 -16.70 -16.43 42.59
CA GLU A 254 -17.54 -17.60 42.40
C GLU A 254 -16.81 -18.59 41.48
N THR A 255 -16.50 -19.78 42.01
CA THR A 255 -15.97 -20.86 41.19
C THR A 255 -17.01 -21.22 40.14
N PHE A 256 -16.62 -21.19 38.87
CA PHE A 256 -17.48 -21.64 37.78
C PHE A 256 -17.97 -23.07 38.08
N SER A 257 -19.28 -23.20 38.29
CA SER A 257 -19.94 -24.49 38.41
C SER A 257 -21.06 -24.55 37.38
N LEU A 258 -21.08 -25.64 36.60
CA LEU A 258 -22.11 -25.88 35.61
C LEU A 258 -23.52 -25.84 36.23
N SER A 259 -23.66 -26.33 37.46
CA SER A 259 -24.94 -26.39 38.19
C SER A 259 -25.50 -25.01 38.52
N THR A 260 -24.65 -24.01 38.73
CA THR A 260 -25.07 -22.64 39.09
C THR A 260 -25.31 -21.78 37.85
N HIS A 261 -24.62 -22.07 36.74
CA HIS A 261 -24.62 -21.22 35.54
C HIS A 261 -25.52 -21.73 34.40
N LYS A 262 -26.16 -22.91 34.51
CA LYS A 262 -27.17 -23.42 33.57
C LYS A 262 -26.79 -23.28 32.08
N LEU A 263 -25.54 -23.56 31.74
CA LEU A 263 -25.13 -23.60 30.33
C LEU A 263 -25.86 -24.73 29.59
N LYS A 264 -26.04 -24.55 28.28
CA LYS A 264 -26.59 -25.58 27.41
C LYS A 264 -25.47 -26.55 27.05
N GLY A 265 -25.47 -27.73 27.65
CA GLY A 265 -24.40 -28.73 27.49
C GLY A 265 -23.15 -28.42 28.32
N ARG A 266 -22.08 -29.20 28.10
CA ARG A 266 -20.85 -29.14 28.91
C ARG A 266 -19.60 -28.69 28.13
N PRO A 267 -18.74 -27.84 28.71
CA PRO A 267 -17.52 -27.36 28.06
C PRO A 267 -16.35 -28.34 28.20
N PHE A 268 -16.40 -29.47 27.50
CA PHE A 268 -15.28 -30.42 27.48
C PHE A 268 -14.04 -29.82 26.80
N LYS A 269 -12.84 -30.12 27.33
CA LYS A 269 -11.54 -29.75 26.77
C LYS A 269 -11.32 -30.33 25.38
N TRP A 270 -11.72 -31.59 25.18
CA TRP A 270 -11.62 -32.22 23.85
C TRP A 270 -12.50 -31.50 22.82
N ALA A 271 -13.67 -31.01 23.24
CA ALA A 271 -14.58 -30.28 22.37
C ALA A 271 -13.96 -28.95 21.93
N GLN A 272 -13.28 -28.24 22.83
CA GLN A 272 -12.52 -27.03 22.49
C GLN A 272 -11.50 -27.34 21.39
N TYR A 273 -10.71 -28.39 21.62
CA TYR A 273 -9.61 -28.77 20.75
C TYR A 273 -10.09 -29.08 19.32
N ILE A 274 -11.15 -29.88 19.16
CA ILE A 274 -11.68 -30.21 17.82
C ILE A 274 -12.26 -29.00 17.10
N THR A 275 -12.69 -27.97 17.84
CA THR A 275 -13.16 -26.70 17.27
C THR A 275 -12.04 -25.69 17.03
N GLY A 276 -10.78 -26.06 17.28
CA GLY A 276 -9.61 -25.18 17.10
C GLY A 276 -9.37 -24.20 18.26
N LEU A 277 -10.12 -24.32 19.36
CA LEU A 277 -9.87 -23.55 20.57
C LEU A 277 -8.84 -24.28 21.42
N SER A 278 -7.71 -23.62 21.66
CA SER A 278 -6.64 -24.13 22.51
C SER A 278 -6.51 -23.28 23.77
N PHE A 279 -6.57 -23.91 24.93
CA PHE A 279 -6.37 -23.27 26.22
C PHE A 279 -5.07 -23.74 26.84
N LEU A 280 -4.41 -22.86 27.58
CA LEU A 280 -3.23 -23.23 28.34
C LEU A 280 -3.64 -24.17 29.49
N PRO A 281 -2.89 -25.26 29.73
CA PRO A 281 -3.16 -26.12 30.87
C PRO A 281 -2.94 -25.33 32.17
N GLU A 282 -3.74 -25.66 33.20
CA GLU A 282 -3.49 -25.19 34.55
C GLU A 282 -2.19 -25.80 35.06
N ILE A 283 -1.21 -24.94 35.37
CA ILE A 283 0.03 -25.34 36.01
C ILE A 283 -0.19 -25.15 37.51
N SER A 284 -0.26 -26.25 38.26
CA SER A 284 -0.32 -26.16 39.72
C SER A 284 1.00 -25.61 40.28
N MET A 285 0.98 -25.02 41.48
CA MET A 285 2.20 -24.59 42.14
C MET A 285 3.13 -25.78 42.46
N GLU A 286 2.57 -26.98 42.66
CA GLU A 286 3.34 -28.21 42.80
C GLU A 286 4.06 -28.61 41.50
N ASP A 287 3.37 -28.47 40.35
CA ASP A 287 3.94 -28.74 39.03
C ASP A 287 5.02 -27.73 38.64
N LEU A 288 4.88 -26.47 39.07
CA LEU A 288 5.87 -25.42 38.84
C LEU A 288 7.23 -25.75 39.50
N HIS A 289 7.22 -26.49 40.61
CA HIS A 289 8.42 -26.92 41.32
C HIS A 289 8.98 -28.26 40.84
N ASN A 290 8.24 -28.98 40.00
CA ASN A 290 8.67 -30.26 39.46
C ASN A 290 9.57 -30.03 38.22
N LYS A 291 10.89 -30.22 38.38
CA LYS A 291 11.88 -30.08 37.30
C LYS A 291 11.67 -31.04 36.12
N ASN A 292 10.84 -32.07 36.29
CA ASN A 292 10.46 -33.03 35.26
C ASN A 292 9.07 -32.74 34.65
N TYR A 293 8.42 -31.64 35.04
CA TYR A 293 7.15 -31.22 34.44
C TYR A 293 7.41 -30.66 33.04
N HIS A 294 7.02 -31.43 32.02
CA HIS A 294 7.01 -30.95 30.65
C HIS A 294 5.63 -30.37 30.35
N LEU A 295 5.58 -29.09 29.96
CA LEU A 295 4.38 -28.37 29.52
C LEU A 295 3.60 -29.13 28.43
N TYR A 296 4.29 -30.03 27.72
CA TYR A 296 3.82 -30.81 26.57
C TYR A 296 3.25 -32.20 26.89
N ASN A 297 2.98 -32.54 28.16
CA ASN A 297 2.34 -33.82 28.47
C ASN A 297 0.85 -33.88 28.06
N PHE A 298 0.26 -32.76 27.63
CA PHE A 298 -1.01 -32.77 26.93
C PHE A 298 -0.77 -33.16 25.47
N LYS A 299 -0.92 -34.46 25.17
CA LYS A 299 -1.05 -34.93 23.79
C LYS A 299 -2.53 -34.95 23.46
N PRO A 300 -3.09 -33.88 22.85
CA PRO A 300 -4.50 -33.87 22.51
C PRO A 300 -4.79 -35.04 21.57
N LYS A 301 -5.84 -35.80 21.88
CA LYS A 301 -6.36 -36.80 20.96
C LYS A 301 -6.79 -36.08 19.69
N THR A 302 -6.40 -36.60 18.53
CA THR A 302 -6.85 -36.06 17.25
C THR A 302 -8.37 -36.19 17.13
N THR A 303 -9.00 -35.34 16.32
CA THR A 303 -10.45 -35.43 16.05
C THR A 303 -10.87 -36.86 15.66
N ASN A 304 -10.05 -37.53 14.85
CA ASN A 304 -10.30 -38.92 14.44
C ASN A 304 -10.28 -39.92 15.60
N GLU A 305 -9.37 -39.76 16.57
CA GLU A 305 -9.30 -40.62 17.75
C GLU A 305 -10.51 -40.39 18.66
N ILE A 306 -10.91 -39.15 18.87
CA ILE A 306 -12.09 -38.79 19.66
C ILE A 306 -13.34 -39.39 19.03
N MET A 307 -13.51 -39.23 17.72
CA MET A 307 -14.68 -39.77 17.00
C MET A 307 -14.72 -41.29 17.03
N LYS A 308 -13.57 -41.98 16.92
CA LYS A 308 -13.50 -43.44 17.09
C LYS A 308 -13.90 -43.88 18.49
N LEU A 309 -13.48 -43.15 19.53
CA LEU A 309 -13.87 -43.45 20.91
C LEU A 309 -15.37 -43.29 21.10
N VAL A 310 -15.95 -42.20 20.60
CA VAL A 310 -17.41 -41.97 20.63
C VAL A 310 -18.14 -43.14 19.96
N ILE A 311 -17.74 -43.52 18.75
CA ILE A 311 -18.36 -44.64 18.01
C ILE A 311 -18.24 -45.96 18.78
N ASN A 312 -17.06 -46.25 19.35
CA ASN A 312 -16.85 -47.47 20.12
C ASN A 312 -17.73 -47.52 21.36
N GLN A 313 -17.92 -46.39 22.06
CA GLN A 313 -18.78 -46.31 23.25
C GLN A 313 -20.26 -46.50 22.91
N ILE A 314 -20.74 -45.91 21.80
CA ILE A 314 -22.11 -46.14 21.29
C ILE A 314 -22.37 -47.63 21.04
N ASN A 315 -21.37 -48.35 20.51
CA ASN A 315 -21.48 -49.78 20.23
C ASN A 315 -21.44 -50.64 21.50
N GLN A 316 -20.80 -50.16 22.57
CA GLN A 316 -20.69 -50.86 23.86
C GLN A 316 -21.94 -50.70 24.74
N TYR A 317 -22.75 -49.67 24.50
CA TYR A 317 -24.04 -49.46 25.19
C TYR A 317 -25.12 -50.51 24.83
N ASN A 318 -24.79 -51.50 23.99
CA ASN A 318 -25.65 -52.62 23.55
C ASN A 318 -25.57 -53.86 24.48
N VAL A 319 -25.27 -53.71 25.78
CA VAL A 319 -25.24 -54.83 26.74
C VAL A 319 -26.19 -54.59 27.90
#